data_AF-M4BSF2-F1
#
_entry.id   AF-M4BSF2-F1
#
_cell.length_a   1.000
_cell.length_b   1.000
_cell.length_c   1.000
_cell.angle_alpha   90.00
_cell.angle_beta   90.00
_cell.angle_gamma   90.00
#
_symmetry.space_group_name_H-M   'P 1'
#
loop_
_entity.id
_entity.type
_entity.pdbx_description
1 polymer ?
#
loop_
_entity_poly.entity_id
_entity_poly.type
_entity_poly.pdbx_seq_one_letter_code
_entity_poly.pdbx_strand_id
1 'polypeptide(L)'
;MKIFLPISVASILLALYGSTDALNVKMPGINFTARKGPDWAPDSTKCKSAAQIQKDMHALKTATDKVRIYSLVDCNQAEMILPAAKNAGLKVHLGIWTTASHNYLLQEKAKLGALIDKGLYDDNVIGLHVGSETMYRKEINAETAISYMNEIRDFLRSRGIATPVTITDVIDIYNANPQLIDAVDYVSVNQFAFWETAEVHVGAAVSLDRLRSLRILAASKNKKMVVSEVGWSSGGRSPAASIASPENQAKFFSDYFQMARSRNLEYYWYVAFDSKWRVTNGDKEVEADFGVFNEDDTMKSNFQQLNIGWREPRAVRNAGTQLVLSENGGNVYMSGKSGDWLVQEQQVWFFDSATQQVRSKSSDRCLDAYQGWDGGIVHVFGCLDQEANQKWVFDSATGQLKHLKHQGFCLDTDPAQGNKVQLYGCSVNNANQKWSVIDPATI
;
A
#
# COMPACT_ATOMS: atom_id res chain seq x y z
N MET A 1 40.05 27.15 -59.17
CA MET A 1 39.99 27.31 -57.70
C MET A 1 38.61 26.83 -57.25
N LYS A 2 38.50 25.56 -56.86
CA LYS A 2 37.21 24.93 -56.47
C LYS A 2 37.01 25.18 -54.97
N ILE A 3 35.98 25.95 -54.63
CA ILE A 3 35.60 26.25 -53.25
C ILE A 3 34.68 25.12 -52.77
N PHE A 4 35.19 24.29 -51.87
CA PHE A 4 34.42 23.30 -51.12
C PHE A 4 33.72 24.01 -49.95
N LEU A 5 32.39 24.06 -49.96
CA LEU A 5 31.59 24.38 -48.78
C LEU A 5 31.36 23.08 -47.98
N PRO A 6 31.69 23.02 -46.68
CA PRO A 6 31.32 21.89 -45.85
C PRO A 6 29.84 22.02 -45.46
N ILE A 7 29.04 21.03 -45.85
CA ILE A 7 27.67 20.85 -45.37
C ILE A 7 27.78 20.29 -43.95
N SER A 8 27.59 21.15 -42.94
CA SER A 8 27.39 20.73 -41.56
C SER A 8 26.00 20.13 -41.43
N VAL A 9 25.91 18.80 -41.43
CA VAL A 9 24.68 18.08 -41.08
C VAL A 9 24.48 18.22 -39.58
N ALA A 10 23.59 19.12 -39.17
CA ALA A 10 23.10 19.18 -37.80
C ALA A 10 22.17 17.98 -37.56
N SER A 11 22.71 16.91 -37.00
CA SER A 11 21.92 15.79 -36.50
C SER A 11 21.11 16.26 -35.29
N ILE A 12 19.83 16.58 -35.51
CA ILE A 12 18.85 16.75 -34.44
C ILE A 12 18.59 15.36 -33.87
N LEU A 13 19.31 15.01 -32.80
CA LEU A 13 18.95 13.92 -31.91
C LEU A 13 17.66 14.32 -31.18
N LEU A 14 16.52 13.89 -31.69
CA LEU A 14 15.30 13.79 -30.88
C LEU A 14 15.58 12.76 -29.79
N ALA A 15 16.00 13.23 -28.60
CA ALA A 15 15.94 12.44 -27.39
C ALA A 15 14.46 12.24 -27.05
N LEU A 16 13.90 11.13 -27.53
CA LEU A 16 12.66 10.59 -27.00
C LEU A 16 12.95 10.25 -25.53
N TYR A 17 12.62 11.17 -24.61
CA TYR A 17 12.43 10.85 -23.20
C TYR A 17 11.17 9.98 -23.09
N GLY A 18 11.25 8.75 -23.58
CA GLY A 18 10.42 7.68 -23.08
C GLY A 18 10.94 7.41 -21.68
N SER A 19 10.30 7.97 -20.66
CA SER A 19 10.50 7.55 -19.28
C SER A 19 10.07 6.10 -19.20
N THR A 20 11.00 5.16 -19.42
CA THR A 20 10.84 3.81 -18.93
C THR A 20 10.75 3.95 -17.42
N ASP A 21 9.55 3.78 -16.85
CA ASP A 21 9.38 3.78 -15.41
C ASP A 21 10.40 2.81 -14.81
N ALA A 22 11.18 3.27 -13.83
CA ALA A 22 12.25 2.47 -13.23
C ALA A 22 11.69 1.29 -12.41
N LEU A 23 10.41 1.37 -12.02
CA LEU A 23 9.58 0.31 -11.47
C LEU A 23 8.44 0.04 -12.46
N ASN A 24 8.13 -1.24 -12.76
CA ASN A 24 7.11 -1.58 -13.78
C ASN A 24 5.66 -1.24 -13.38
N VAL A 25 5.45 -0.77 -12.15
CA VAL A 25 4.17 -0.31 -11.60
C VAL A 25 4.37 1.03 -10.89
N LYS A 26 3.30 1.82 -10.78
CA LYS A 26 3.30 3.05 -9.99
C LYS A 26 2.67 2.84 -8.62
N MET A 27 3.37 3.28 -7.57
CA MET A 27 2.81 3.35 -6.22
C MET A 27 1.67 4.38 -6.18
N PRO A 28 0.56 4.14 -5.46
CA PRO A 28 -0.53 5.12 -5.35
C PRO A 28 -0.09 6.48 -4.79
N GLY A 29 0.90 6.48 -3.89
CA GLY A 29 1.56 7.66 -3.38
C GLY A 29 2.84 7.30 -2.62
N ILE A 30 3.71 8.29 -2.40
CA ILE A 30 4.94 8.14 -1.60
C ILE A 30 5.06 9.31 -0.61
N ASN A 31 5.42 9.03 0.65
CA ASN A 31 5.73 10.06 1.63
C ASN A 31 7.09 10.71 1.32
N PHE A 32 7.16 12.03 1.37
CA PHE A 32 8.36 12.81 1.12
C PHE A 32 8.68 13.73 2.29
N THR A 33 9.98 13.88 2.58
CA THR A 33 10.48 14.85 3.54
C THR A 33 11.60 15.66 2.91
N ALA A 34 11.62 16.97 3.17
CA ALA A 34 12.72 17.85 2.79
C ALA A 34 13.90 17.77 3.77
N ARG A 35 13.80 17.00 4.85
CA ARG A 35 14.91 16.78 5.79
C ARG A 35 15.94 15.82 5.21
N LYS A 36 17.22 16.16 5.34
CA LYS A 36 18.40 15.34 5.02
C LYS A 36 19.41 15.27 6.18
N GLY A 37 19.06 15.82 7.34
CA GLY A 37 19.90 15.82 8.53
C GLY A 37 19.06 15.93 9.81
N PRO A 38 19.72 15.84 10.97
CA PRO A 38 19.05 15.77 12.27
C PRO A 38 18.52 17.11 12.76
N ASP A 39 17.63 17.06 13.75
CA ASP A 39 16.89 18.22 14.29
C ASP A 39 17.80 19.33 14.82
N TRP A 40 18.92 18.95 15.45
CA TRP A 40 19.91 19.85 16.03
C TRP A 40 20.82 20.53 15.00
N ALA A 41 20.82 20.07 13.75
CA ALA A 41 21.64 20.67 12.70
C ALA A 41 20.98 21.97 12.16
N PRO A 42 21.78 22.96 11.71
CA PRO A 42 21.24 24.18 11.12
C PRO A 42 20.52 23.88 9.81
N ASP A 43 19.53 24.71 9.45
CA ASP A 43 18.70 24.52 8.24
C ASP A 43 19.53 24.35 6.95
N SER A 44 20.67 25.04 6.85
CA SER A 44 21.59 24.94 5.70
C SER A 44 22.15 23.53 5.47
N THR A 45 22.19 22.69 6.51
CA THR A 45 22.66 21.31 6.42
C THR A 45 21.54 20.29 6.58
N LYS A 46 20.53 20.55 7.42
CA LYS A 46 19.42 19.60 7.61
C LYS A 46 18.33 19.67 6.55
N CYS A 47 18.21 20.76 5.79
CA CYS A 47 17.17 20.92 4.78
C CYS A 47 17.71 20.79 3.35
N LYS A 48 16.94 20.13 2.48
CA LYS A 48 17.20 20.07 1.04
C LYS A 48 16.99 21.45 0.41
N SER A 49 17.84 21.81 -0.57
CA SER A 49 17.65 23.03 -1.36
C SER A 49 16.54 22.86 -2.39
N ALA A 50 16.03 23.96 -2.95
CA ALA A 50 15.02 23.92 -4.02
C ALA A 50 15.46 23.09 -5.24
N ALA A 51 16.75 23.16 -5.61
CA ALA A 51 17.30 22.37 -6.71
C ALA A 51 17.31 20.86 -6.38
N GLN A 52 17.64 20.49 -5.14
CA GLN A 52 17.56 19.10 -4.69
C GLN A 52 16.11 18.60 -4.70
N ILE A 53 15.16 19.40 -4.21
CA ILE A 53 13.73 19.06 -4.23
C ILE A 53 13.22 18.89 -5.67
N GLN A 54 13.61 19.75 -6.61
CA GLN A 54 13.21 19.59 -8.02
C GLN A 54 13.74 18.27 -8.61
N LYS A 55 14.99 17.90 -8.30
CA LYS A 55 15.57 16.62 -8.74
C LYS A 55 14.82 15.44 -8.12
N ASP A 56 14.53 15.50 -6.83
CA ASP A 56 13.73 14.49 -6.12
C ASP A 56 12.34 14.30 -6.74
N MET A 57 11.65 15.40 -7.09
CA MET A 57 10.32 15.32 -7.71
C MET A 57 10.36 14.64 -9.09
N HIS A 58 11.41 14.87 -9.89
CA HIS A 58 11.60 14.15 -11.15
C HIS A 58 11.88 12.66 -10.93
N ALA A 59 12.70 12.31 -9.93
CA ALA A 59 12.93 10.91 -9.57
C ALA A 59 11.63 10.23 -9.12
N LEU A 60 10.86 10.87 -8.22
CA LEU A 60 9.59 10.35 -7.71
C LEU A 60 8.55 10.14 -8.81
N LYS A 61 8.52 10.97 -9.85
CA LYS A 61 7.60 10.82 -10.98
C LYS A 61 7.76 9.47 -11.71
N THR A 62 8.93 8.86 -11.64
CA THR A 62 9.19 7.52 -12.21
C THR A 62 8.59 6.37 -11.40
N ALA A 63 8.09 6.64 -10.19
CA ALA A 63 7.57 5.63 -9.27
C ALA A 63 6.14 5.93 -8.76
N THR A 64 5.68 7.18 -8.82
CA THR A 64 4.35 7.58 -8.38
C THR A 64 3.85 8.83 -9.09
N ASP A 65 2.55 9.11 -8.96
CA ASP A 65 1.92 10.35 -9.40
C ASP A 65 1.54 11.27 -8.22
N LYS A 66 1.73 10.83 -6.97
CA LYS A 66 1.33 11.57 -5.76
C LYS A 66 2.42 11.55 -4.70
N VAL A 67 2.69 12.69 -4.09
CA VAL A 67 3.57 12.80 -2.92
C VAL A 67 2.77 13.30 -1.70
N ARG A 68 3.09 12.81 -0.51
CA ARG A 68 2.57 13.31 0.76
C ARG A 68 3.69 13.94 1.57
N ILE A 69 3.46 15.13 2.14
CA ILE A 69 4.43 15.83 3.00
C ILE A 69 3.82 16.06 4.38
N TYR A 70 4.65 16.26 5.41
CA TYR A 70 4.19 16.24 6.81
C TYR A 70 3.86 17.60 7.41
N SER A 71 4.48 18.66 6.88
CA SER A 71 4.42 20.02 7.42
C SER A 71 4.55 21.01 6.25
N LEU A 72 4.00 22.21 6.40
CA LEU A 72 4.24 23.32 5.47
C LEU A 72 5.46 24.14 5.89
N VAL A 73 5.67 24.26 7.21
CA VAL A 73 6.67 25.15 7.81
C VAL A 73 8.05 24.49 7.90
N ASP A 74 8.14 23.22 8.28
CA ASP A 74 9.42 22.53 8.46
C ASP A 74 10.24 22.54 7.16
N CYS A 75 11.50 22.98 7.25
CA CYS A 75 12.38 23.23 6.11
C CYS A 75 11.79 24.15 5.01
N ASN A 76 10.79 25.00 5.32
CA ASN A 76 10.04 25.79 4.34
C ASN A 76 9.53 24.94 3.16
N GLN A 77 9.22 23.67 3.43
CA GLN A 77 9.16 22.66 2.38
C GLN A 77 8.02 22.87 1.39
N ALA A 78 6.83 23.28 1.85
CA ALA A 78 5.66 23.40 0.97
C ALA A 78 5.83 24.48 -0.11
N GLU A 79 6.51 25.59 0.22
CA GLU A 79 6.75 26.67 -0.76
C GLU A 79 7.70 26.22 -1.89
N MET A 80 8.60 25.27 -1.61
CA MET A 80 9.50 24.69 -2.61
C MET A 80 8.88 23.49 -3.33
N ILE A 81 8.14 22.64 -2.62
CA ILE A 81 7.61 21.37 -3.14
C ILE A 81 6.44 21.60 -4.08
N LEU A 82 5.51 22.52 -3.78
CA LEU A 82 4.33 22.75 -4.63
C LEU A 82 4.70 23.09 -6.09
N PRO A 83 5.58 24.08 -6.38
CA PRO A 83 5.99 24.35 -7.75
C PRO A 83 6.83 23.20 -8.34
N ALA A 84 7.70 22.56 -7.55
CA ALA A 84 8.55 21.47 -8.04
C ALA A 84 7.73 20.24 -8.45
N ALA A 85 6.75 19.86 -7.64
CA ALA A 85 5.81 18.78 -7.92
C ALA A 85 4.98 19.09 -9.16
N LYS A 86 4.47 20.33 -9.28
CA LYS A 86 3.75 20.77 -10.49
C LYS A 86 4.60 20.63 -11.75
N ASN A 87 5.85 21.09 -11.70
CA ASN A 87 6.80 20.98 -12.82
C ASN A 87 7.11 19.53 -13.21
N ALA A 88 7.13 18.61 -12.23
CA ALA A 88 7.31 17.17 -12.47
C ALA A 88 6.01 16.45 -12.86
N GLY A 89 4.86 17.11 -12.83
CA GLY A 89 3.56 16.48 -13.08
C GLY A 89 3.06 15.58 -11.95
N LEU A 90 3.43 15.90 -10.70
CA LEU A 90 3.01 15.23 -9.47
C LEU A 90 1.88 16.01 -8.78
N LYS A 91 1.03 15.27 -8.05
CA LYS A 91 0.05 15.81 -7.10
C LYS A 91 0.60 15.78 -5.67
N VAL A 92 0.15 16.67 -4.81
CA VAL A 92 0.64 16.83 -3.43
C VAL A 92 -0.51 16.70 -2.43
N HIS A 93 -0.34 15.82 -1.45
CA HIS A 93 -1.14 15.78 -0.24
C HIS A 93 -0.36 16.50 0.86
N LEU A 94 -0.89 17.64 1.29
CA LEU A 94 -0.23 18.51 2.26
C LEU A 94 -0.47 18.03 3.70
N GLY A 95 0.54 18.21 4.54
CA GLY A 95 0.45 17.96 5.97
C GLY A 95 0.50 19.25 6.76
N ILE A 96 -0.40 19.37 7.73
CA ILE A 96 -0.41 20.41 8.75
C ILE A 96 0.08 19.75 10.03
N TRP A 97 1.33 20.00 10.41
CA TRP A 97 1.89 19.40 11.62
C TRP A 97 1.24 20.00 12.87
N THR A 98 0.84 19.14 13.81
CA THR A 98 0.22 19.57 15.07
C THR A 98 0.97 19.03 16.27
N THR A 99 0.98 19.81 17.34
CA THR A 99 1.57 19.49 18.63
C THR A 99 0.58 19.79 19.76
N ALA A 100 1.00 19.55 21.01
CA ALA A 100 0.27 19.97 22.21
C ALA A 100 0.02 21.50 22.24
N SER A 101 0.91 22.28 21.61
CA SER A 101 0.80 23.73 21.55
C SER A 101 0.05 24.18 20.29
N HIS A 102 -1.10 24.82 20.50
CA HIS A 102 -1.91 25.38 19.42
C HIS A 102 -1.14 26.40 18.54
N ASN A 103 -0.09 27.03 19.09
CA ASN A 103 0.74 27.96 18.33
C ASN A 103 1.38 27.32 17.09
N TYR A 104 1.72 26.02 17.11
CA TYR A 104 2.23 25.33 15.94
C TYR A 104 1.17 25.24 14.83
N LEU A 105 -0.09 24.95 15.18
CA LEU A 105 -1.19 24.96 14.21
C LEU A 105 -1.34 26.35 13.57
N LEU A 106 -1.27 27.40 14.36
CA LEU A 106 -1.39 28.78 13.86
C LEU A 106 -0.26 29.13 12.88
N GLN A 107 0.97 28.67 13.12
CA GLN A 107 2.10 28.84 12.19
C GLN A 107 1.87 28.10 10.87
N GLU A 108 1.43 26.85 10.93
CA GLU A 108 1.09 26.06 9.74
C GLU A 108 -0.07 26.69 8.95
N LYS A 109 -1.12 27.15 9.64
CA LYS A 109 -2.27 27.84 9.05
C LYS A 109 -1.87 29.17 8.40
N ALA A 110 -1.00 29.96 9.04
CA ALA A 110 -0.47 31.18 8.45
C ALA A 110 0.34 30.88 7.18
N LYS A 111 1.15 29.82 7.19
CA LYS A 111 1.89 29.36 6.01
C LYS A 111 0.95 28.91 4.90
N LEU A 112 -0.10 28.15 5.22
CA LEU A 112 -1.14 27.76 4.27
C LEU A 112 -1.80 28.97 3.61
N GLY A 113 -2.17 29.99 4.40
CA GLY A 113 -2.70 31.25 3.91
C GLY A 113 -1.74 31.94 2.92
N ALA A 114 -0.46 32.05 3.30
CA ALA A 114 0.55 32.65 2.43
C ALA A 114 0.76 31.88 1.12
N LEU A 115 0.68 30.54 1.12
CA LEU A 115 0.76 29.73 -0.11
C LEU A 115 -0.44 29.97 -1.03
N ILE A 116 -1.64 30.10 -0.45
CA ILE A 116 -2.86 30.45 -1.19
C ILE A 116 -2.75 31.87 -1.77
N ASP A 117 -2.36 32.86 -0.96
CA ASP A 117 -2.23 34.25 -1.37
C ASP A 117 -1.18 34.44 -2.48
N LYS A 118 -0.10 33.65 -2.46
CA LYS A 118 0.93 33.63 -3.51
C LYS A 118 0.52 32.88 -4.78
N GLY A 119 -0.64 32.22 -4.81
CA GLY A 119 -1.08 31.40 -5.93
C GLY A 119 -0.29 30.10 -6.12
N LEU A 120 0.39 29.61 -5.06
CA LEU A 120 1.12 28.34 -5.08
C LEU A 120 0.22 27.14 -4.73
N TYR A 121 -0.93 27.40 -4.09
CA TYR A 121 -1.96 26.41 -3.84
C TYR A 121 -2.91 26.34 -5.04
N ASP A 122 -2.88 25.23 -5.79
CA ASP A 122 -3.76 25.02 -6.94
C ASP A 122 -4.26 23.55 -7.03
N ASP A 123 -4.80 23.16 -8.19
CA ASP A 123 -5.35 21.83 -8.44
C ASP A 123 -4.33 20.68 -8.31
N ASN A 124 -3.04 20.97 -8.13
CA ASN A 124 -2.05 19.95 -7.76
C ASN A 124 -2.14 19.53 -6.29
N VAL A 125 -2.84 20.27 -5.43
CA VAL A 125 -3.12 19.89 -4.04
C VAL A 125 -4.40 19.04 -3.97
N ILE A 126 -4.27 17.80 -3.50
CA ILE A 126 -5.37 16.80 -3.55
C ILE A 126 -6.02 16.51 -2.20
N GLY A 127 -5.43 16.97 -1.10
CA GLY A 127 -5.90 16.70 0.25
C GLY A 127 -5.00 17.33 1.29
N LEU A 128 -5.54 17.52 2.50
CA LEU A 128 -4.80 17.92 3.69
C LEU A 128 -5.03 16.91 4.81
N HIS A 129 -3.96 16.54 5.52
CA HIS A 129 -4.09 15.94 6.85
C HIS A 129 -3.67 16.94 7.91
N VAL A 130 -4.43 16.99 9.01
CA VAL A 130 -4.17 17.84 10.16
C VAL A 130 -3.74 16.95 11.32
N GLY A 131 -2.46 17.01 11.62
CA GLY A 131 -1.78 16.08 12.52
C GLY A 131 -1.36 14.80 11.81
N SER A 132 -0.26 14.24 12.32
CA SER A 132 0.22 12.91 12.01
C SER A 132 0.72 12.33 13.33
N GLU A 133 0.00 11.36 13.89
CA GLU A 133 0.32 10.71 15.17
C GLU A 133 0.33 11.62 16.39
N THR A 134 -0.30 12.80 16.33
CA THR A 134 -0.29 13.73 17.48
C THR A 134 -1.02 13.15 18.70
N MET A 135 -2.05 12.32 18.49
CA MET A 135 -2.72 11.62 19.60
C MET A 135 -1.91 10.41 20.05
N TYR A 136 -1.32 9.64 19.13
CA TYR A 136 -0.41 8.53 19.48
C TYR A 136 0.79 9.01 20.33
N ARG A 137 1.35 10.18 20.01
CA ARG A 137 2.40 10.84 20.82
C ARG A 137 1.88 11.43 22.13
N LYS A 138 0.59 11.29 22.44
CA LYS A 138 -0.08 11.76 23.68
C LYS A 138 -0.01 13.27 23.88
N GLU A 139 0.11 14.02 22.79
CA GLU A 139 0.20 15.48 22.84
C GLU A 139 -1.18 16.14 22.92
N ILE A 140 -2.19 15.56 22.25
CA ILE A 140 -3.58 16.03 22.26
C ILE A 140 -4.55 14.84 22.32
N ASN A 141 -5.80 15.10 22.68
CA ASN A 141 -6.89 14.12 22.61
C ASN A 141 -7.70 14.25 21.30
N ALA A 142 -8.68 13.37 21.09
CA ALA A 142 -9.50 13.35 19.88
C ALA A 142 -10.35 14.61 19.70
N GLU A 143 -10.86 15.22 20.78
CA GLU A 143 -11.64 16.46 20.70
C GLU A 143 -10.80 17.62 20.17
N THR A 144 -9.59 17.79 20.70
CA THR A 144 -8.64 18.79 20.23
C THR A 144 -8.20 18.53 18.78
N ALA A 145 -7.96 17.27 18.41
CA ALA A 145 -7.61 16.91 17.04
C ALA A 145 -8.73 17.28 16.04
N ILE A 146 -9.99 17.01 16.40
CA ILE A 146 -11.16 17.41 15.62
C ILE A 146 -11.27 18.94 15.54
N SER A 147 -11.05 19.64 16.65
CA SER A 147 -11.07 21.11 16.68
C SER A 147 -10.01 21.71 15.74
N TYR A 148 -8.78 21.21 15.77
CA TYR A 148 -7.69 21.69 14.91
C TYR A 148 -7.98 21.42 13.44
N MET A 149 -8.51 20.24 13.12
CA MET A 149 -8.89 19.89 11.76
C MET A 149 -10.03 20.79 11.24
N ASN A 150 -11.06 21.02 12.05
CA ASN A 150 -12.16 21.92 11.70
C ASN A 150 -11.66 23.36 11.48
N GLU A 151 -10.71 23.85 12.28
CA GLU A 151 -10.14 25.18 12.08
C GLU A 151 -9.45 25.33 10.71
N ILE A 152 -8.69 24.32 10.27
CA ILE A 152 -8.07 24.31 8.94
C ILE A 152 -9.11 24.16 7.84
N ARG A 153 -10.11 23.28 8.03
CA ARG A 153 -11.21 23.11 7.09
C ARG A 153 -11.97 24.42 6.90
N ASP A 154 -12.40 25.06 7.97
CA ASP A 154 -13.15 26.32 7.94
C ASP A 154 -12.32 27.43 7.33
N PHE A 155 -11.02 27.47 7.63
CA PHE A 155 -10.10 28.40 6.97
C PHE A 155 -10.09 28.20 5.44
N LEU A 156 -9.95 26.98 4.94
CA LEU A 156 -10.03 26.69 3.50
C LEU A 156 -11.40 27.08 2.92
N ARG A 157 -12.49 26.73 3.59
CA ARG A 157 -13.86 27.04 3.13
C ARG A 157 -14.11 28.55 3.08
N SER A 158 -13.60 29.32 4.05
CA SER A 158 -13.67 30.80 4.06
C SER A 158 -12.96 31.43 2.86
N ARG A 159 -12.02 30.69 2.23
CA ARG A 159 -11.28 31.09 1.03
C ARG A 159 -11.86 30.49 -0.25
N GLY A 160 -13.03 29.85 -0.19
CA GLY A 160 -13.69 29.20 -1.34
C GLY A 160 -13.05 27.89 -1.79
N ILE A 161 -12.19 27.28 -0.97
CA ILE A 161 -11.43 26.07 -1.31
C ILE A 161 -12.12 24.84 -0.71
N ALA A 162 -12.45 23.87 -1.57
CA ALA A 162 -13.20 22.66 -1.21
C ALA A 162 -12.33 21.41 -0.98
N THR A 163 -11.01 21.55 -0.93
CA THR A 163 -10.08 20.43 -0.72
C THR A 163 -10.45 19.60 0.52
N PRO A 164 -10.41 18.26 0.43
CA PRO A 164 -10.77 17.39 1.55
C PRO A 164 -9.70 17.42 2.65
N VAL A 165 -10.16 17.35 3.90
CA VAL A 165 -9.35 17.42 5.11
C VAL A 165 -9.58 16.19 5.99
N THR A 166 -8.50 15.60 6.49
CA THR A 166 -8.52 14.45 7.39
C THR A 166 -7.65 14.69 8.63
N ILE A 167 -7.66 13.73 9.55
CA ILE A 167 -6.74 13.58 10.67
C ILE A 167 -5.96 12.29 10.41
N THR A 168 -4.63 12.35 10.47
CA THR A 168 -3.80 11.14 10.33
C THR A 168 -3.27 10.69 11.70
N ASP A 169 -3.50 9.43 12.04
CA ASP A 169 -2.94 8.82 13.26
C ASP A 169 -2.79 7.30 13.09
N VAL A 170 -2.21 6.60 14.07
CA VAL A 170 -2.10 5.13 14.02
C VAL A 170 -3.49 4.49 14.08
N ILE A 171 -3.62 3.28 13.52
CA ILE A 171 -4.92 2.59 13.45
C ILE A 171 -5.57 2.40 14.83
N ASP A 172 -4.78 2.16 15.87
CA ASP A 172 -5.27 1.92 17.23
C ASP A 172 -5.94 3.16 17.82
N ILE A 173 -5.50 4.37 17.43
CA ILE A 173 -6.15 5.62 17.84
C ILE A 173 -7.54 5.74 17.21
N TYR A 174 -7.68 5.41 15.93
CA TYR A 174 -8.99 5.38 15.27
C TYR A 174 -9.93 4.34 15.88
N ASN A 175 -9.41 3.16 16.21
CA ASN A 175 -10.20 2.12 16.89
C ASN A 175 -10.68 2.56 18.27
N ALA A 176 -9.84 3.28 19.03
CA ALA A 176 -10.19 3.82 20.34
C ALA A 176 -11.10 5.06 20.28
N ASN A 177 -11.13 5.77 19.14
CA ASN A 177 -11.83 7.04 18.97
C ASN A 177 -12.69 7.05 17.68
N PRO A 178 -13.76 6.24 17.61
CA PRO A 178 -14.58 6.11 16.40
C PRO A 178 -15.25 7.43 15.95
N GLN A 179 -15.40 8.42 16.83
CA GLN A 179 -15.88 9.76 16.51
C GLN A 179 -14.99 10.50 15.50
N LEU A 180 -13.70 10.13 15.41
CA LEU A 180 -12.79 10.69 14.38
C LEU A 180 -13.31 10.39 12.97
N ILE A 181 -13.88 9.20 12.77
CA ILE A 181 -14.40 8.78 11.47
C ILE A 181 -15.53 9.69 11.02
N ASP A 182 -16.36 10.19 11.93
CA ASP A 182 -17.44 11.14 11.61
C ASP A 182 -16.91 12.52 11.22
N ALA A 183 -15.82 12.97 11.85
CA ALA A 183 -15.28 14.31 11.65
C ALA A 183 -14.53 14.50 10.32
N VAL A 184 -13.81 13.48 9.85
CA VAL A 184 -12.90 13.58 8.69
C VAL A 184 -13.61 13.41 7.34
N ASP A 185 -13.09 13.99 6.26
CA ASP A 185 -13.65 13.78 4.91
C ASP A 185 -13.35 12.36 4.36
N TYR A 186 -12.25 11.76 4.81
CA TYR A 186 -11.85 10.38 4.56
C TYR A 186 -11.00 9.88 5.73
N VAL A 187 -10.97 8.57 5.98
CA VAL A 187 -10.14 7.97 7.04
C VAL A 187 -8.69 7.88 6.57
N SER A 188 -7.75 8.32 7.40
CA SER A 188 -6.31 8.25 7.11
C SER A 188 -5.56 7.64 8.29
N VAL A 189 -4.92 6.49 8.09
CA VAL A 189 -4.21 5.79 9.17
C VAL A 189 -2.79 5.40 8.82
N ASN A 190 -1.91 5.47 9.80
CA ASN A 190 -0.58 4.87 9.74
C ASN A 190 -0.67 3.40 10.19
N GLN A 191 -0.11 2.48 9.40
CA GLN A 191 -0.10 1.06 9.72
C GLN A 191 1.16 0.38 9.18
N PHE A 192 1.96 -0.16 10.10
CA PHE A 192 3.22 -0.85 9.77
C PHE A 192 3.24 -2.25 10.39
N ALA A 193 3.01 -3.29 9.58
CA ALA A 193 3.27 -4.66 10.02
C ALA A 193 4.75 -4.88 10.44
N PHE A 194 5.67 -4.09 9.88
CA PHE A 194 7.09 -4.09 10.22
C PHE A 194 7.36 -3.79 11.72
N TRP A 195 6.59 -2.87 12.31
CA TRP A 195 6.72 -2.52 13.74
C TRP A 195 5.88 -3.42 14.65
N GLU A 196 5.13 -4.36 14.06
CA GLU A 196 4.38 -5.41 14.78
C GLU A 196 5.13 -6.75 14.73
N THR A 197 6.42 -6.76 14.37
CA THR A 197 7.29 -7.95 14.27
C THR A 197 6.78 -9.02 13.31
N ALA A 198 5.93 -8.66 12.35
CA ALA A 198 5.40 -9.60 11.38
C ALA A 198 6.54 -10.23 10.55
N GLU A 199 6.42 -11.51 10.21
CA GLU A 199 7.29 -12.10 9.19
C GLU A 199 6.91 -11.57 7.81
N VAL A 200 7.89 -11.38 6.92
CA VAL A 200 7.67 -10.73 5.63
C VAL A 200 6.56 -11.38 4.79
N HIS A 201 6.45 -12.71 4.86
CA HIS A 201 5.52 -13.48 4.06
C HIS A 201 4.06 -13.38 4.52
N VAL A 202 3.82 -12.84 5.73
CA VAL A 202 2.47 -12.50 6.22
C VAL A 202 2.26 -11.00 6.37
N GLY A 203 3.26 -10.15 6.10
CA GLY A 203 3.17 -8.71 6.38
C GLY A 203 1.97 -8.02 5.71
N ALA A 204 1.65 -8.37 4.45
CA ALA A 204 0.48 -7.83 3.76
C ALA A 204 -0.85 -8.35 4.35
N ALA A 205 -0.90 -9.63 4.74
CA ALA A 205 -2.06 -10.24 5.40
C ALA A 205 -2.33 -9.63 6.77
N VAL A 206 -1.29 -9.47 7.60
CA VAL A 206 -1.36 -8.80 8.92
C VAL A 206 -1.84 -7.36 8.75
N SER A 207 -1.28 -6.63 7.77
CA SER A 207 -1.74 -5.27 7.47
C SER A 207 -3.23 -5.26 7.12
N LEU A 208 -3.69 -6.17 6.25
CA LEU A 208 -5.10 -6.26 5.88
C LEU A 208 -6.01 -6.59 7.07
N ASP A 209 -5.59 -7.52 7.94
CA ASP A 209 -6.35 -7.90 9.13
C ASP A 209 -6.55 -6.70 10.06
N ARG A 210 -5.50 -5.90 10.27
CA ARG A 210 -5.55 -4.66 11.07
C ARG A 210 -6.54 -3.67 10.47
N LEU A 211 -6.54 -3.51 9.14
CA LEU A 211 -7.40 -2.55 8.43
C LEU A 211 -8.87 -2.99 8.32
N ARG A 212 -9.19 -4.28 8.48
CA ARG A 212 -10.50 -4.87 8.12
C ARG A 212 -11.69 -4.16 8.79
N SER A 213 -11.70 -4.05 10.11
CA SER A 213 -12.84 -3.46 10.83
C SER A 213 -13.02 -1.98 10.49
N LEU A 214 -11.91 -1.24 10.39
CA LEU A 214 -11.94 0.19 10.08
C LEU A 214 -12.38 0.44 8.63
N ARG A 215 -11.98 -0.40 7.67
CA ARG A 215 -12.46 -0.36 6.28
C ARG A 215 -13.98 -0.52 6.20
N ILE A 216 -14.52 -1.51 6.91
CA ILE A 216 -15.97 -1.77 6.95
C ILE A 216 -16.71 -0.58 7.55
N LEU A 217 -16.20 -0.02 8.65
CA LEU A 217 -16.79 1.13 9.32
C LEU A 217 -16.70 2.42 8.48
N ALA A 218 -15.60 2.65 7.77
CA ALA A 218 -15.47 3.76 6.84
C ALA A 218 -16.47 3.63 5.68
N ALA A 219 -16.59 2.42 5.10
CA ALA A 219 -17.52 2.15 4.00
C ALA A 219 -18.99 2.34 4.42
N SER A 220 -19.38 1.93 5.65
CA SER A 220 -20.74 2.14 6.15
C SER A 220 -21.11 3.60 6.34
N LYS A 221 -20.10 4.49 6.42
CA LYS A 221 -20.26 5.95 6.48
C LYS A 221 -20.00 6.64 5.13
N ASN A 222 -19.90 5.88 4.04
CA ASN A 222 -19.56 6.36 2.69
C ASN A 222 -18.24 7.13 2.65
N LYS A 223 -17.27 6.75 3.49
CA LYS A 223 -15.94 7.34 3.54
C LYS A 223 -14.91 6.39 2.96
N LYS A 224 -14.00 6.93 2.16
CA LYS A 224 -12.81 6.21 1.73
C LYS A 224 -11.84 6.08 2.90
N MET A 225 -10.97 5.07 2.80
CA MET A 225 -9.87 4.85 3.72
C MET A 225 -8.55 4.88 2.94
N VAL A 226 -7.57 5.59 3.49
CA VAL A 226 -6.23 5.76 2.96
C VAL A 226 -5.24 5.29 4.03
N VAL A 227 -4.26 4.48 3.64
CA VAL A 227 -3.12 4.16 4.51
C VAL A 227 -2.05 5.22 4.30
N SER A 228 -1.97 6.21 5.18
CA SER A 228 -1.06 7.35 5.03
C SER A 228 0.40 6.96 5.16
N GLU A 229 0.72 5.88 5.86
CA GLU A 229 2.08 5.39 6.00
C GLU A 229 2.09 3.86 6.13
N VAL A 230 2.84 3.24 5.23
CA VAL A 230 3.16 1.81 5.24
C VAL A 230 4.51 1.61 4.58
N GLY A 231 5.31 0.66 5.08
CA GLY A 231 6.61 0.39 4.50
C GLY A 231 7.33 -0.75 5.19
N TRP A 232 8.47 -1.12 4.63
CA TRP A 232 9.37 -2.12 5.17
C TRP A 232 10.80 -1.65 4.99
N SER A 233 11.65 -1.79 6.01
CA SER A 233 13.04 -1.36 5.93
C SER A 233 13.92 -2.37 5.20
N SER A 234 14.86 -1.90 4.36
CA SER A 234 15.83 -2.78 3.70
C SER A 234 17.12 -2.99 4.47
N GLY A 235 17.31 -2.35 5.63
CA GLY A 235 18.57 -2.36 6.37
C GLY A 235 18.39 -2.00 7.84
N GLY A 236 19.50 -2.06 8.59
CA GLY A 236 19.53 -1.80 10.03
C GLY A 236 18.91 -2.91 10.87
N ARG A 237 18.96 -2.74 12.20
CA ARG A 237 18.34 -3.64 13.18
C ARG A 237 17.57 -2.85 14.24
N SER A 238 16.46 -3.43 14.70
CA SER A 238 15.79 -3.01 15.93
C SER A 238 15.15 -4.23 16.60
N PRO A 239 15.26 -4.41 17.94
CA PRO A 239 14.67 -5.55 18.63
C PRO A 239 13.14 -5.62 18.54
N ALA A 240 12.48 -4.49 18.31
CA ALA A 240 11.03 -4.37 18.23
C ALA A 240 10.49 -4.40 16.79
N ALA A 241 11.34 -4.71 15.81
CA ALA A 241 10.99 -4.68 14.39
C ALA A 241 11.11 -6.05 13.72
N SER A 242 10.42 -6.19 12.59
CA SER A 242 10.63 -7.28 11.65
C SER A 242 12.04 -7.27 11.05
N ILE A 243 12.45 -8.40 10.47
CA ILE A 243 13.76 -8.53 9.81
C ILE A 243 13.83 -7.61 8.58
N ALA A 244 14.76 -6.67 8.60
CA ALA A 244 15.04 -5.75 7.51
C ALA A 244 16.05 -6.38 6.52
N SER A 245 15.71 -6.38 5.23
CA SER A 245 16.62 -6.74 4.14
C SER A 245 16.07 -6.22 2.81
N PRO A 246 16.90 -6.03 1.76
CA PRO A 246 16.42 -5.61 0.44
C PRO A 246 15.39 -6.58 -0.16
N GLU A 247 15.59 -7.89 0.04
CA GLU A 247 14.67 -8.95 -0.40
C GLU A 247 13.33 -8.85 0.34
N ASN A 248 13.37 -8.61 1.66
CA ASN A 248 12.15 -8.47 2.45
C ASN A 248 11.37 -7.20 2.09
N GLN A 249 12.06 -6.09 1.86
CA GLN A 249 11.43 -4.85 1.41
C GLN A 249 10.73 -5.04 0.05
N ALA A 250 11.40 -5.69 -0.92
CA ALA A 250 10.83 -5.97 -2.23
C ALA A 250 9.64 -6.94 -2.16
N LYS A 251 9.76 -8.01 -1.36
CA LYS A 251 8.68 -8.98 -1.15
C LYS A 251 7.45 -8.33 -0.51
N PHE A 252 7.64 -7.59 0.59
CA PHE A 252 6.52 -6.90 1.24
C PHE A 252 5.85 -5.90 0.30
N PHE A 253 6.62 -5.11 -0.44
CA PHE A 253 6.05 -4.16 -1.40
C PHE A 253 5.23 -4.88 -2.49
N SER A 254 5.75 -5.95 -3.08
CA SER A 254 5.03 -6.74 -4.09
C SER A 254 3.71 -7.30 -3.54
N ASP A 255 3.75 -7.95 -2.37
CA ASP A 255 2.56 -8.55 -1.76
C ASP A 255 1.53 -7.49 -1.33
N TYR A 256 1.99 -6.37 -0.75
CA TYR A 256 1.14 -5.26 -0.34
C TYR A 256 0.52 -4.53 -1.54
N PHE A 257 1.29 -4.30 -2.61
CA PHE A 257 0.79 -3.64 -3.82
C PHE A 257 -0.37 -4.43 -4.44
N GLN A 258 -0.23 -5.75 -4.56
CA GLN A 258 -1.27 -6.63 -5.11
C GLN A 258 -2.52 -6.65 -4.21
N MET A 259 -2.29 -6.74 -2.89
CA MET A 259 -3.33 -6.68 -1.88
C MET A 259 -4.11 -5.35 -1.99
N ALA A 260 -3.41 -4.22 -2.02
CA ALA A 260 -4.02 -2.90 -2.11
C ALA A 260 -4.76 -2.68 -3.43
N ARG A 261 -4.12 -3.02 -4.57
CA ARG A 261 -4.69 -2.86 -5.92
C ARG A 261 -5.99 -3.63 -6.09
N SER A 262 -6.06 -4.87 -5.61
CA SER A 262 -7.28 -5.70 -5.73
C SER A 262 -8.49 -5.18 -4.92
N ARG A 263 -8.27 -4.25 -3.99
CA ARG A 263 -9.29 -3.64 -3.13
C ARG A 263 -9.48 -2.14 -3.40
N ASN A 264 -8.79 -1.60 -4.41
CA ASN A 264 -8.72 -0.16 -4.67
C ASN A 264 -8.35 0.64 -3.40
N LEU A 265 -7.45 0.09 -2.59
CA LEU A 265 -6.98 0.70 -1.35
C LEU A 265 -5.85 1.68 -1.67
N GLU A 266 -6.06 2.96 -1.39
CA GLU A 266 -5.02 3.98 -1.53
C GLU A 266 -4.04 3.92 -0.35
N TYR A 267 -2.75 4.09 -0.65
CA TYR A 267 -1.71 4.17 0.38
C TYR A 267 -0.57 5.09 -0.04
N TYR A 268 0.21 5.55 0.93
CA TYR A 268 1.49 6.21 0.70
C TYR A 268 2.62 5.36 1.29
N TRP A 269 3.58 4.99 0.44
CA TRP A 269 4.77 4.28 0.89
C TRP A 269 5.62 5.20 1.78
N TYR A 270 6.00 4.70 2.94
CA TYR A 270 6.97 5.32 3.82
C TYR A 270 8.34 4.68 3.56
N VAL A 271 9.30 5.37 2.97
CA VAL A 271 9.34 6.80 2.57
C VAL A 271 10.07 6.94 1.22
N ALA A 272 10.11 8.13 0.63
CA ALA A 272 10.76 8.37 -0.66
C ALA A 272 12.24 7.99 -0.69
N PHE A 273 13.04 8.57 0.19
CA PHE A 273 14.49 8.44 0.19
C PHE A 273 14.97 7.85 1.51
N ASP A 274 15.99 7.00 1.46
CA ASP A 274 16.75 6.61 2.64
C ASP A 274 17.28 7.87 3.35
N SER A 275 17.55 7.77 4.66
CA SER A 275 17.96 8.90 5.48
C SER A 275 18.95 8.43 6.54
N LYS A 276 20.24 8.36 6.18
CA LYS A 276 21.29 7.72 6.97
C LYS A 276 21.53 8.41 8.30
N TRP A 277 21.19 9.68 8.45
CA TRP A 277 21.27 10.37 9.74
C TRP A 277 20.33 9.75 10.80
N ARG A 278 19.25 9.07 10.39
CA ARG A 278 18.27 8.45 11.31
C ARG A 278 18.79 7.22 12.04
N VAL A 279 19.95 6.66 11.64
CA VAL A 279 20.60 5.60 12.43
C VAL A 279 21.00 6.07 13.83
N THR A 280 21.08 7.39 14.04
CA THR A 280 21.42 7.98 15.34
C THR A 280 20.25 8.05 16.32
N ASN A 281 19.03 7.64 15.90
CA ASN A 281 17.82 7.63 16.73
C ASN A 281 17.73 6.42 17.70
N GLY A 282 18.81 6.12 18.43
CA GLY A 282 18.86 4.99 19.37
C GLY A 282 18.82 3.61 18.68
N ASP A 283 18.19 2.60 19.31
CA ASP A 283 18.12 1.20 18.83
C ASP A 283 17.17 0.99 17.62
N LYS A 284 17.05 2.00 16.75
CA LYS A 284 16.13 2.05 15.60
C LYS A 284 16.86 2.31 14.29
N GLU A 285 18.00 1.66 14.09
CA GLU A 285 18.82 1.78 12.87
C GLU A 285 17.99 1.57 11.59
N VAL A 286 16.98 0.71 11.66
CA VAL A 286 16.02 0.42 10.58
C VAL A 286 15.33 1.65 9.99
N GLU A 287 15.19 2.75 10.73
CA GLU A 287 14.54 3.98 10.24
C GLU A 287 15.30 4.65 9.09
N ALA A 288 16.59 4.34 8.90
CA ALA A 288 17.40 4.91 7.85
C ALA A 288 17.14 4.33 6.45
N ASP A 289 16.50 3.15 6.36
CA ASP A 289 16.52 2.29 5.17
C ASP A 289 15.12 1.95 4.59
N PHE A 290 14.09 2.77 4.91
CA PHE A 290 12.72 2.63 4.39
C PHE A 290 12.52 3.18 2.97
N GLY A 291 13.52 3.88 2.42
CA GLY A 291 13.47 4.56 1.14
C GLY A 291 13.19 3.63 -0.03
N VAL A 292 12.51 4.16 -1.05
CA VAL A 292 12.46 3.59 -2.42
C VAL A 292 13.74 3.95 -3.20
N PHE A 293 14.27 5.14 -2.90
CA PHE A 293 15.49 5.69 -3.48
C PHE A 293 16.58 5.79 -2.42
N ASN A 294 17.84 5.73 -2.85
CA ASN A 294 19.00 6.11 -2.03
C ASN A 294 19.01 7.62 -1.79
N GLU A 295 19.85 8.11 -0.86
CA GLU A 295 19.99 9.56 -0.57
C GLU A 295 20.43 10.41 -1.77
N ASP A 296 21.05 9.78 -2.78
CA ASP A 296 21.55 10.40 -4.00
C ASP A 296 20.56 10.40 -5.16
N ASP A 297 19.27 10.11 -4.88
CA ASP A 297 18.14 9.97 -5.82
C ASP A 297 18.17 8.82 -6.82
N THR A 298 19.12 7.91 -6.68
CA THR A 298 19.10 6.65 -7.44
C THR A 298 18.06 5.68 -6.86
N MET A 299 17.23 5.07 -7.70
CA MET A 299 16.29 4.03 -7.25
C MET A 299 17.07 2.83 -6.73
N LYS A 300 16.66 2.27 -5.59
CA LYS A 300 17.33 1.10 -5.03
C LYS A 300 17.16 -0.11 -5.94
N SER A 301 18.20 -0.93 -6.05
CA SER A 301 18.23 -2.07 -6.97
C SER A 301 17.11 -3.07 -6.73
N ASN A 302 16.70 -3.28 -5.47
CA ASN A 302 15.59 -4.16 -5.09
C ASN A 302 14.21 -3.65 -5.55
N PHE A 303 14.06 -2.35 -5.85
CA PHE A 303 12.89 -1.82 -6.55
C PHE A 303 13.09 -1.80 -8.07
N GLN A 304 14.27 -1.40 -8.56
CA GLN A 304 14.55 -1.30 -9.99
C GLN A 304 14.45 -2.67 -10.71
N GLN A 305 14.83 -3.74 -10.03
CA GLN A 305 14.78 -5.11 -10.57
C GLN A 305 13.42 -5.78 -10.33
N LEU A 306 12.53 -5.14 -9.57
CA LEU A 306 11.26 -5.74 -9.20
C LEU A 306 10.27 -5.65 -10.37
N ASN A 307 9.75 -6.83 -10.76
CA ASN A 307 8.71 -6.93 -11.75
C ASN A 307 7.44 -7.49 -11.10
N ILE A 308 6.45 -6.62 -10.89
CA ILE A 308 5.16 -6.99 -10.32
C ILE A 308 4.18 -7.26 -11.46
N GLY A 309 3.90 -8.53 -11.71
CA GLY A 309 2.81 -8.95 -12.61
C GLY A 309 1.44 -8.75 -11.98
N TRP A 310 0.37 -8.71 -12.78
CA TRP A 310 -1.00 -8.67 -12.25
C TRP A 310 -1.55 -10.08 -12.05
N ARG A 311 -2.13 -10.36 -10.88
CA ARG A 311 -2.85 -11.61 -10.61
C ARG A 311 -4.35 -11.36 -10.83
N GLU A 312 -4.91 -11.97 -11.86
CA GLU A 312 -6.33 -11.81 -12.16
C GLU A 312 -7.20 -12.41 -11.04
N PRO A 313 -8.23 -11.69 -10.54
CA PRO A 313 -9.15 -12.23 -9.57
C PRO A 313 -10.02 -13.31 -10.22
N ARG A 314 -10.21 -14.42 -9.51
CA ARG A 314 -10.97 -15.60 -9.96
C ARG A 314 -11.94 -16.09 -8.91
N ALA A 315 -13.06 -16.63 -9.35
CA ALA A 315 -13.94 -17.43 -8.51
C ALA A 315 -13.81 -18.91 -8.89
N VAL A 316 -13.86 -19.80 -7.90
CA VAL A 316 -13.73 -21.25 -8.11
C VAL A 316 -15.09 -21.88 -7.84
N ARG A 317 -15.85 -22.13 -8.91
CA ARG A 317 -17.22 -22.66 -8.83
C ARG A 317 -17.22 -24.18 -8.99
N ASN A 318 -17.86 -24.90 -8.08
CA ASN A 318 -18.05 -26.34 -8.21
C ASN A 318 -19.11 -26.67 -9.27
N ALA A 319 -18.84 -27.64 -10.14
CA ALA A 319 -19.75 -28.00 -11.24
C ALA A 319 -20.99 -28.75 -10.76
N GLY A 320 -20.91 -29.54 -9.69
CA GLY A 320 -22.04 -30.28 -9.15
C GLY A 320 -23.00 -29.39 -8.36
N THR A 321 -22.47 -28.60 -7.42
CA THR A 321 -23.28 -27.81 -6.47
C THR A 321 -23.56 -26.39 -6.93
N GLN A 322 -22.82 -25.87 -7.93
CA GLN A 322 -22.82 -24.47 -8.35
C GLN A 322 -22.40 -23.46 -7.26
N LEU A 323 -21.98 -23.95 -6.09
CA LEU A 323 -21.41 -23.13 -5.02
C LEU A 323 -19.98 -22.70 -5.37
N VAL A 324 -19.51 -21.62 -4.75
CA VAL A 324 -18.17 -21.08 -4.92
C VAL A 324 -17.30 -21.32 -3.69
N LEU A 325 -16.03 -21.64 -3.92
CA LEU A 325 -15.00 -21.76 -2.88
C LEU A 325 -14.83 -20.40 -2.21
N SER A 326 -14.97 -20.38 -0.90
CA SER A 326 -15.01 -19.17 -0.09
C SER A 326 -14.09 -19.28 1.11
N GLU A 327 -13.56 -18.15 1.58
CA GLU A 327 -12.74 -18.11 2.78
C GLU A 327 -13.14 -16.98 3.72
N ASN A 328 -13.38 -17.32 4.98
CA ASN A 328 -13.62 -16.35 6.03
C ASN A 328 -12.96 -16.77 7.35
N GLY A 329 -12.06 -15.92 7.84
CA GLY A 329 -11.45 -16.08 9.16
C GLY A 329 -10.62 -17.35 9.27
N GLY A 330 -9.97 -17.77 8.19
CA GLY A 330 -9.15 -18.99 8.15
C GLY A 330 -9.91 -20.25 7.70
N ASN A 331 -11.24 -20.20 7.65
CA ASN A 331 -12.07 -21.34 7.24
C ASN A 331 -12.34 -21.31 5.74
N VAL A 332 -12.07 -22.42 5.06
CA VAL A 332 -12.40 -22.62 3.64
C VAL A 332 -13.69 -23.43 3.54
N TYR A 333 -14.65 -22.92 2.78
CA TYR A 333 -16.00 -23.49 2.71
C TYR A 333 -16.65 -23.22 1.34
N MET A 334 -17.78 -23.88 1.07
CA MET A 334 -18.59 -23.63 -0.12
C MET A 334 -19.74 -22.70 0.21
N SER A 335 -19.95 -21.65 -0.59
CA SER A 335 -21.05 -20.70 -0.39
C SER A 335 -21.78 -20.36 -1.68
N GLY A 336 -23.02 -19.86 -1.56
CA GLY A 336 -23.76 -19.32 -2.70
C GLY A 336 -23.29 -17.90 -3.03
N LYS A 337 -23.50 -17.46 -4.27
CA LYS A 337 -23.21 -16.08 -4.70
C LYS A 337 -23.79 -15.05 -3.74
N SER A 338 -23.03 -14.00 -3.45
CA SER A 338 -23.50 -12.85 -2.66
C SER A 338 -23.41 -11.53 -3.43
N GLY A 339 -24.36 -10.63 -3.15
CA GLY A 339 -24.29 -9.23 -3.56
C GLY A 339 -23.57 -8.32 -2.56
N ASP A 340 -23.28 -8.84 -1.37
CA ASP A 340 -22.52 -8.13 -0.35
C ASP A 340 -21.03 -8.11 -0.72
N TRP A 341 -20.45 -6.91 -0.81
CA TRP A 341 -19.06 -6.73 -1.28
C TRP A 341 -18.03 -7.42 -0.38
N LEU A 342 -18.29 -7.52 0.93
CA LEU A 342 -17.38 -8.17 1.87
C LEU A 342 -17.45 -9.68 1.71
N VAL A 343 -18.64 -10.24 1.48
CA VAL A 343 -18.79 -11.66 1.13
C VAL A 343 -18.18 -11.95 -0.24
N GLN A 344 -18.28 -11.04 -1.21
CA GLN A 344 -17.61 -11.19 -2.50
C GLN A 344 -16.09 -11.24 -2.35
N GLU A 345 -15.47 -10.47 -1.45
CA GLU A 345 -14.02 -10.63 -1.16
C GLU A 345 -13.68 -12.05 -0.67
N GLN A 346 -14.58 -12.71 0.06
CA GLN A 346 -14.41 -14.10 0.53
C GLN A 346 -14.48 -15.12 -0.61
N GLN A 347 -15.14 -14.80 -1.71
CA GLN A 347 -15.39 -15.68 -2.86
C GLN A 347 -14.34 -15.56 -3.97
N VAL A 348 -13.33 -14.70 -3.77
CA VAL A 348 -12.32 -14.38 -4.78
C VAL A 348 -10.96 -14.89 -4.38
N TRP A 349 -10.28 -15.47 -5.36
CA TRP A 349 -8.97 -16.09 -5.25
C TRP A 349 -8.04 -15.60 -6.36
N PHE A 350 -6.74 -15.69 -6.13
CA PHE A 350 -5.70 -15.37 -7.10
C PHE A 350 -4.83 -16.60 -7.32
N PHE A 351 -4.66 -16.98 -8.58
CA PHE A 351 -3.77 -18.07 -8.98
C PHE A 351 -2.42 -17.48 -9.37
N ASP A 352 -1.37 -17.82 -8.63
CA ASP A 352 -0.01 -17.40 -8.95
C ASP A 352 0.69 -18.51 -9.74
N SER A 353 1.01 -18.27 -11.00
CA SER A 353 1.71 -19.25 -11.84
C SER A 353 3.18 -19.41 -11.50
N ALA A 354 3.82 -18.40 -10.90
CA ALA A 354 5.22 -18.44 -10.51
C ALA A 354 5.42 -19.23 -9.21
N THR A 355 4.55 -19.03 -8.22
CA THR A 355 4.63 -19.73 -6.93
C THR A 355 3.71 -20.94 -6.83
N GLN A 356 2.81 -21.15 -7.79
CA GLN A 356 1.77 -22.19 -7.79
C GLN A 356 0.83 -22.11 -6.58
N GLN A 357 0.72 -20.95 -5.94
CA GLN A 357 -0.17 -20.72 -4.81
C GLN A 357 -1.55 -20.24 -5.29
N VAL A 358 -2.57 -20.55 -4.48
CA VAL A 358 -3.93 -20.02 -4.64
C VAL A 358 -4.23 -19.14 -3.43
N ARG A 359 -4.28 -17.82 -3.63
CA ARG A 359 -4.35 -16.82 -2.56
C ARG A 359 -5.74 -16.24 -2.40
N SER A 360 -6.27 -16.20 -1.18
CA SER A 360 -7.57 -15.60 -0.86
C SER A 360 -7.53 -14.08 -0.95
N LYS A 361 -8.54 -13.48 -1.59
CA LYS A 361 -8.79 -12.03 -1.54
C LYS A 361 -9.39 -11.58 -0.21
N SER A 362 -9.96 -12.44 0.62
CA SER A 362 -10.49 -12.00 1.92
C SER A 362 -9.39 -11.75 2.94
N SER A 363 -8.37 -12.62 2.97
CA SER A 363 -7.36 -12.63 4.03
C SER A 363 -5.91 -12.52 3.56
N ASP A 364 -5.66 -12.51 2.24
CA ASP A 364 -4.31 -12.44 1.64
C ASP A 364 -3.43 -13.67 1.97
N ARG A 365 -4.06 -14.78 2.39
CA ARG A 365 -3.47 -16.07 2.76
C ARG A 365 -3.65 -17.11 1.66
N CYS A 366 -2.86 -18.18 1.70
CA CYS A 366 -2.80 -19.20 0.65
C CYS A 366 -3.56 -20.47 1.05
N LEU A 367 -4.23 -21.08 0.08
CA LEU A 367 -4.88 -22.39 0.20
C LEU A 367 -3.84 -23.46 0.55
N ASP A 368 -4.08 -24.20 1.61
CA ASP A 368 -3.11 -25.10 2.24
C ASP A 368 -3.76 -26.45 2.58
N ALA A 369 -3.06 -27.53 2.23
CA ALA A 369 -3.46 -28.91 2.52
C ALA A 369 -2.27 -29.77 2.96
N TYR A 370 -1.97 -29.76 4.26
CA TYR A 370 -0.87 -30.54 4.83
C TYR A 370 -1.14 -32.05 4.99
N GLN A 371 -2.40 -32.48 4.92
CA GLN A 371 -2.82 -33.88 5.11
C GLN A 371 -3.07 -34.59 3.78
N GLY A 372 -2.15 -35.47 3.36
CA GLY A 372 -2.20 -36.22 2.11
C GLY A 372 -3.02 -37.52 2.18
N TRP A 373 -4.29 -37.46 2.58
CA TRP A 373 -5.21 -38.60 2.60
C TRP A 373 -6.64 -38.18 2.29
N ASP A 374 -7.51 -39.15 2.00
CA ASP A 374 -8.93 -38.91 1.74
C ASP A 374 -9.62 -38.29 2.96
N GLY A 375 -10.20 -37.11 2.76
CA GLY A 375 -10.81 -36.32 3.83
C GLY A 375 -9.83 -35.40 4.57
N GLY A 376 -8.60 -35.26 4.06
CA GLY A 376 -7.58 -34.34 4.58
C GLY A 376 -8.05 -32.89 4.61
N ILE A 377 -7.64 -32.16 5.65
CA ILE A 377 -8.05 -30.77 5.87
C ILE A 377 -7.49 -29.85 4.78
N VAL A 378 -8.36 -29.00 4.26
CA VAL A 378 -8.00 -27.85 3.42
C VAL A 378 -8.39 -26.58 4.16
N HIS A 379 -7.45 -25.65 4.29
CA HIS A 379 -7.62 -24.39 5.01
C HIS A 379 -6.81 -23.28 4.31
N VAL A 380 -6.70 -22.11 4.94
CA VAL A 380 -5.71 -21.11 4.51
C VAL A 380 -4.63 -20.89 5.57
N PHE A 381 -3.41 -20.64 5.11
CA PHE A 381 -2.25 -20.32 5.94
C PHE A 381 -1.43 -19.18 5.32
N GLY A 382 -0.47 -18.62 6.07
CA GLY A 382 0.46 -17.62 5.55
C GLY A 382 1.14 -18.11 4.26
N CYS A 383 1.22 -17.25 3.24
CA CYS A 383 1.75 -17.63 1.93
C CYS A 383 3.28 -17.82 1.99
N LEU A 384 3.73 -19.06 1.99
CA LEU A 384 5.13 -19.43 2.05
C LEU A 384 5.60 -19.95 0.68
N ASP A 385 6.51 -19.22 0.05
CA ASP A 385 6.91 -19.48 -1.35
C ASP A 385 7.55 -20.87 -1.54
N GLN A 386 8.13 -21.45 -0.49
CA GLN A 386 8.73 -22.79 -0.51
C GLN A 386 7.86 -23.88 0.15
N GLU A 387 6.67 -23.54 0.66
CA GLU A 387 5.80 -24.52 1.31
C GLU A 387 5.12 -25.41 0.28
N ALA A 388 5.45 -26.71 0.30
CA ALA A 388 5.00 -27.66 -0.70
C ALA A 388 3.49 -27.95 -0.57
N ASN A 389 2.92 -27.84 0.63
CA ASN A 389 1.50 -28.06 0.90
C ASN A 389 0.58 -26.90 0.46
N GLN A 390 1.15 -25.84 -0.13
CA GLN A 390 0.41 -24.70 -0.68
C GLN A 390 0.43 -24.66 -2.21
N LYS A 391 0.86 -25.75 -2.85
CA LYS A 391 1.12 -25.80 -4.29
C LYS A 391 -0.02 -26.51 -5.00
N TRP A 392 -0.69 -25.79 -5.90
CA TRP A 392 -1.87 -26.26 -6.63
C TRP A 392 -1.73 -25.99 -8.13
N VAL A 393 -2.35 -26.84 -8.94
CA VAL A 393 -2.50 -26.62 -10.38
C VAL A 393 -3.94 -26.85 -10.80
N PHE A 394 -4.52 -25.88 -11.50
CA PHE A 394 -5.83 -26.04 -12.12
C PHE A 394 -5.66 -26.66 -13.51
N ASP A 395 -6.24 -27.84 -13.72
CA ASP A 395 -6.30 -28.51 -15.00
C ASP A 395 -7.62 -28.17 -15.69
N SER A 396 -7.59 -27.28 -16.68
CA SER A 396 -8.79 -26.84 -17.39
C SER A 396 -9.42 -27.93 -18.26
N ALA A 397 -8.69 -28.99 -18.63
CA ALA A 397 -9.23 -30.08 -19.43
C ALA A 397 -10.08 -31.03 -18.58
N THR A 398 -9.66 -31.29 -17.33
CA THR A 398 -10.43 -32.14 -16.41
C THR A 398 -11.33 -31.36 -15.46
N GLY A 399 -11.09 -30.05 -15.31
CA GLY A 399 -11.74 -29.20 -14.32
C GLY A 399 -11.23 -29.44 -12.90
N GLN A 400 -10.13 -30.17 -12.70
CA GLN A 400 -9.64 -30.50 -11.36
C GLN A 400 -8.62 -29.49 -10.87
N LEU A 401 -8.72 -29.13 -9.58
CA LEU A 401 -7.66 -28.42 -8.88
C LEU A 401 -6.79 -29.46 -8.15
N LYS A 402 -5.64 -29.78 -8.74
CA LYS A 402 -4.73 -30.85 -8.28
C LYS A 402 -3.73 -30.30 -7.29
N HIS A 403 -3.45 -31.06 -6.23
CA HIS A 403 -2.40 -30.74 -5.27
C HIS A 403 -1.05 -31.24 -5.79
N LEU A 404 0.00 -30.41 -5.70
CA LEU A 404 1.30 -30.72 -6.32
C LEU A 404 2.24 -31.54 -5.43
N LYS A 405 2.15 -31.39 -4.09
CA LYS A 405 2.94 -32.18 -3.14
C LYS A 405 2.38 -33.58 -2.92
N HIS A 406 1.07 -33.65 -2.66
CA HIS A 406 0.34 -34.90 -2.48
C HIS A 406 -0.20 -35.35 -3.84
N GLN A 407 0.70 -35.93 -4.65
CA GLN A 407 0.36 -36.37 -6.00
C GLN A 407 -0.80 -37.39 -5.98
N GLY A 408 -1.75 -37.22 -6.91
CA GLY A 408 -2.95 -38.04 -6.97
C GLY A 408 -4.12 -37.51 -6.15
N PHE A 409 -3.95 -36.41 -5.40
CA PHE A 409 -5.02 -35.75 -4.66
C PHE A 409 -5.50 -34.45 -5.32
N CYS A 410 -6.81 -34.21 -5.19
CA CYS A 410 -7.53 -33.09 -5.77
C CYS A 410 -8.34 -32.37 -4.68
N LEU A 411 -8.62 -31.08 -4.90
CA LEU A 411 -9.64 -30.35 -4.14
C LEU A 411 -11.00 -30.98 -4.40
N ASP A 412 -11.69 -31.33 -3.32
CA ASP A 412 -12.97 -32.01 -3.29
C ASP A 412 -13.94 -31.28 -2.35
N THR A 413 -15.24 -31.39 -2.63
CA THR A 413 -16.29 -31.00 -1.69
C THR A 413 -17.10 -32.24 -1.32
N ASP A 414 -17.45 -32.42 -0.05
CA ASP A 414 -18.27 -33.54 0.40
C ASP A 414 -19.72 -33.11 0.68
N PRO A 415 -20.67 -33.36 -0.24
CA PRO A 415 -22.08 -33.04 -0.03
C PRO A 415 -22.70 -33.78 1.16
N ALA A 416 -22.20 -34.96 1.53
CA ALA A 416 -22.71 -35.72 2.68
C ALA A 416 -22.31 -35.08 4.02
N GLN A 417 -21.28 -34.22 4.02
CA GLN A 417 -20.83 -33.45 5.17
C GLN A 417 -21.07 -31.94 4.97
N GLY A 418 -22.18 -31.58 4.32
CA GLY A 418 -22.56 -30.17 4.15
C GLY A 418 -21.63 -29.38 3.21
N ASN A 419 -21.12 -30.04 2.17
CA ASN A 419 -20.14 -29.50 1.22
C ASN A 419 -18.78 -29.16 1.85
N LYS A 420 -18.37 -29.90 2.87
CA LYS A 420 -17.03 -29.77 3.49
C LYS A 420 -15.95 -29.79 2.41
N VAL A 421 -15.08 -28.78 2.41
CA VAL A 421 -13.93 -28.72 1.50
C VAL A 421 -12.81 -29.60 2.06
N GLN A 422 -12.24 -30.45 1.22
CA GLN A 422 -11.25 -31.44 1.63
C GLN A 422 -10.28 -31.81 0.51
N LEU A 423 -9.23 -32.53 0.88
CA LEU A 423 -8.35 -33.22 -0.05
C LEU A 423 -8.87 -34.65 -0.23
N TYR A 424 -8.98 -35.11 -1.48
CA TYR A 424 -9.45 -36.46 -1.80
C TYR A 424 -8.77 -37.00 -3.07
N GLY A 425 -8.66 -38.32 -3.20
CA GLY A 425 -8.13 -38.97 -4.40
C GLY A 425 -8.81 -38.46 -5.68
N CYS A 426 -8.01 -38.07 -6.66
CA CYS A 426 -8.47 -37.49 -7.91
C CYS A 426 -9.31 -38.50 -8.71
N SER A 427 -10.52 -38.10 -9.10
CA SER A 427 -11.40 -38.84 -10.00
C SER A 427 -12.02 -37.90 -11.04
N VAL A 428 -11.66 -38.07 -12.32
CA VAL A 428 -12.12 -37.20 -13.42
C VAL A 428 -13.63 -37.26 -13.67
N ASN A 429 -14.32 -38.27 -13.12
CA ASN A 429 -15.77 -38.43 -13.23
C ASN A 429 -16.52 -37.93 -11.99
N ASN A 430 -15.80 -37.54 -10.93
CA ASN A 430 -16.41 -37.03 -9.71
C ASN A 430 -16.78 -35.55 -9.86
N ALA A 431 -18.08 -35.24 -9.90
CA ALA A 431 -18.58 -33.87 -10.03
C ALA A 431 -18.15 -32.97 -8.85
N ASN A 432 -17.87 -33.55 -7.67
CA ASN A 432 -17.40 -32.82 -6.50
C ASN A 432 -15.97 -32.28 -6.66
N GLN A 433 -15.22 -32.81 -7.62
CA GLN A 433 -13.84 -32.40 -7.92
C GLN A 433 -13.75 -31.62 -9.24
N LYS A 434 -14.89 -31.27 -9.83
CA LYS A 434 -14.96 -30.47 -11.05
C LYS A 434 -15.23 -29.02 -10.70
N TRP A 435 -14.35 -28.16 -11.15
CA TRP A 435 -14.31 -26.75 -10.85
C TRP A 435 -14.25 -25.95 -12.16
N SER A 436 -14.93 -24.81 -12.17
CA SER A 436 -14.74 -23.76 -13.16
C SER A 436 -14.03 -22.59 -12.49
N VAL A 437 -12.91 -22.14 -13.05
CA VAL A 437 -12.20 -20.93 -12.63
C VAL A 437 -12.68 -19.79 -13.52
N ILE A 438 -13.55 -18.95 -12.98
CA ILE A 438 -14.31 -17.94 -13.74
C ILE A 438 -14.00 -16.52 -13.26
N ASP A 439 -14.41 -15.53 -14.07
CA ASP A 439 -14.40 -14.12 -13.66
C ASP A 439 -15.41 -13.91 -12.50
N PRO A 440 -14.98 -13.36 -11.35
CA PRO A 440 -15.86 -13.06 -10.23
C PRO A 440 -17.08 -12.19 -10.58
N ALA A 441 -16.98 -11.34 -11.60
CA ALA A 441 -18.10 -10.52 -12.06
C ALA A 441 -19.21 -11.35 -12.74
N THR A 442 -18.91 -12.60 -13.12
CA THR A 442 -19.82 -13.51 -13.83
C THR A 442 -20.34 -14.65 -12.95
N ILE A 443 -19.97 -14.68 -11.66
CA ILE A 443 -20.58 -15.58 -10.67
C ILE A 443 -22.09 -15.40 -10.67
#